data_AF-A0A2E2FPN0-F1
#
_entry.id   AF-A0A2E2FPN0-F1
#
_cell.length_a   1.000
_cell.length_b   1.000
_cell.length_c   1.000
_cell.angle_alpha   90.00
_cell.angle_beta   90.00
_cell.angle_gamma   90.00
#
_symmetry.space_group_name_H-M   'P 1'
#
loop_
_entity.id
_entity.type
_entity.pdbx_description
1 polymer ?
#
loop_
_entity_poly.entity_id
_entity_poly.type
_entity_poly.pdbx_seq_one_letter_code
_entity_poly.pdbx_strand_id
1 'polypeptide(L)'
;MPLFLFVIPYFYPNHITHLKQLFSTRITHMNNMEIIEQLKEAKAEDVKQVFIALLQDYLTPAFGSMSKRDLDILLFMKLQELDLFPQNPDLYELVSQLRVTRSKARNLLYESKLRHTSPKELDEELKVLLQHPIFLKDQDKIGIEIDNPYLIDHLRSKLKKLNHITDGSFSPELVRLTTDAFIALFESYLPEASKKKIQKAFVEIGAEADKSFKGILKGALKKLGTKLADKAGGELAASAGDYLEPLINASVQQIKARFSTLFNEDSNSNT
;
A
#
# COMPACT_ATOMS: atom_id res chain seq x y z
N MET A 1 16.47 61.02 -21.57
CA MET A 1 17.37 60.28 -20.68
C MET A 1 16.67 60.06 -19.35
N PRO A 2 16.77 58.90 -18.71
CA PRO A 2 16.76 57.53 -19.26
C PRO A 2 15.27 57.07 -19.35
N LEU A 3 14.78 55.83 -19.15
CA LEU A 3 15.35 54.46 -19.12
C LEU A 3 14.30 53.47 -19.69
N PHE A 4 14.68 52.19 -19.71
CA PHE A 4 13.91 50.94 -19.86
C PHE A 4 12.84 50.71 -18.75
N LEU A 5 11.90 49.74 -18.80
CA LEU A 5 11.95 48.39 -19.42
C LEU A 5 10.53 47.82 -19.66
N PHE A 6 10.37 46.95 -20.65
CA PHE A 6 9.18 46.10 -20.87
C PHE A 6 9.03 45.07 -19.75
N VAL A 7 7.86 44.93 -19.10
CA VAL A 7 7.50 43.71 -18.36
C VAL A 7 6.02 43.36 -18.58
N ILE A 8 5.80 42.16 -19.13
CA ILE A 8 4.49 41.52 -19.29
C ILE A 8 4.06 40.97 -17.91
N PRO A 9 2.81 41.15 -17.46
CA PRO A 9 2.35 40.51 -16.23
C PRO A 9 2.29 38.99 -16.42
N TYR A 10 3.20 38.27 -15.77
CA TYR A 10 3.26 36.82 -15.77
C TYR A 10 1.99 36.21 -15.17
N PHE A 11 1.42 35.24 -15.89
CA PHE A 11 0.40 34.33 -15.39
C PHE A 11 0.92 33.57 -14.17
N TYR A 12 0.30 33.76 -13.00
CA TYR A 12 0.56 32.97 -11.79
C TYR A 12 -0.51 31.88 -11.65
N PRO A 13 -0.20 30.58 -11.87
CA PRO A 13 -1.14 29.49 -11.62
C PRO A 13 -1.20 29.13 -10.11
N ASN A 14 -1.84 30.00 -9.33
CA ASN A 14 -2.17 29.72 -7.93
C ASN A 14 -3.30 28.69 -7.83
N HIS A 15 -3.00 27.39 -7.91
CA HIS A 15 -3.96 26.34 -7.51
C HIS A 15 -3.38 25.01 -6.99
N ILE A 16 -2.04 24.85 -6.90
CA ILE A 16 -1.41 23.56 -6.48
C ILE A 16 -0.70 23.66 -5.11
N THR A 17 -0.65 24.85 -4.50
CA THR A 17 0.02 25.05 -3.19
C THR A 17 -0.80 24.53 -2.00
N HIS A 18 -2.13 24.71 -2.01
CA HIS A 18 -2.99 24.31 -0.90
C HIS A 18 -3.11 22.79 -0.68
N LEU A 19 -3.07 21.99 -1.75
CA LEU A 19 -3.18 20.53 -1.64
C LEU A 19 -1.89 19.87 -1.11
N LYS A 20 -0.70 20.41 -1.41
CA LYS A 20 0.54 19.91 -0.78
C LYS A 20 0.61 20.26 0.71
N GLN A 21 0.02 21.37 1.13
CA GLN A 21 0.03 21.78 2.53
C GLN A 21 -0.92 20.96 3.42
N LEU A 22 -1.96 20.35 2.84
CA LEU A 22 -2.86 19.42 3.57
C LEU A 22 -2.30 18.00 3.72
N PHE A 23 -1.44 17.54 2.79
CA PHE A 23 -0.88 16.18 2.83
C PHE A 23 0.59 16.11 3.32
N SER A 24 1.27 17.24 3.53
CA SER A 24 2.69 17.28 3.93
C SER A 24 2.93 17.75 5.38
N THR A 25 1.90 17.91 6.20
CA THR A 25 2.01 18.51 7.56
C THR A 25 1.52 17.58 8.68
N ARG A 26 1.65 16.26 8.50
CA ARG A 26 1.40 15.26 9.56
C ARG A 26 2.46 14.15 9.62
N ILE A 27 3.73 14.56 9.62
CA ILE A 27 4.83 13.73 10.15
C ILE A 27 5.39 14.45 11.38
N THR A 28 4.56 14.49 12.42
CA THR A 28 4.94 14.94 13.77
C THR A 28 4.86 13.72 14.68
N HIS A 29 5.87 13.50 15.51
CA HIS A 29 5.89 12.38 16.45
C HIS A 29 4.76 12.52 17.48
N MET A 30 3.64 11.86 17.20
CA MET A 30 2.45 11.89 18.05
C MET A 30 2.75 11.28 19.42
N ASN A 31 2.41 12.01 20.48
CA ASN A 31 2.51 11.56 21.87
C ASN A 31 1.10 11.36 22.44
N ASN A 32 0.96 10.60 23.54
CA ASN A 32 -0.33 10.41 24.26
C ASN A 32 -1.12 11.71 24.56
N MET A 33 -0.47 12.86 24.68
CA MET A 33 -1.17 14.16 24.83
C MET A 33 -1.99 14.52 23.59
N GLU A 34 -1.53 14.15 22.40
CA GLU A 34 -2.16 14.51 21.13
C GLU A 34 -3.47 13.77 20.90
N ILE A 35 -3.60 12.52 21.37
CA ILE A 35 -4.88 11.78 21.36
C ILE A 35 -5.95 12.54 22.15
N ILE A 36 -5.58 13.14 23.30
CA ILE A 36 -6.52 13.91 24.13
C ILE A 36 -6.89 15.25 23.47
N GLU A 37 -5.96 15.93 22.81
CA GLU A 37 -6.30 17.15 22.06
C GLU A 37 -7.18 16.83 20.83
N GLN A 38 -6.87 15.78 20.07
CA GLN A 38 -7.70 15.32 18.96
C GLN A 38 -9.12 14.92 19.40
N LEU A 39 -9.28 14.29 20.58
CA LEU A 39 -10.61 14.01 21.15
C LEU A 39 -11.39 15.29 21.55
N LYS A 40 -10.71 16.39 21.89
CA LYS A 40 -11.36 17.68 22.16
C LYS A 40 -11.78 18.41 20.87
N GLU A 41 -11.03 18.20 19.78
CA GLU A 41 -11.31 18.74 18.45
C GLU A 41 -12.39 17.93 17.70
N ALA A 42 -12.53 16.64 18.03
CA ALA A 42 -13.56 15.76 17.48
C ALA A 42 -14.98 16.26 17.78
N LYS A 43 -15.94 15.97 16.90
CA LYS A 43 -17.32 16.44 17.09
C LYS A 43 -17.93 15.75 18.31
N ALA A 44 -18.51 16.54 19.22
CA ALA A 44 -19.09 16.04 20.45
C ALA A 44 -20.17 14.95 20.26
N GLU A 45 -20.92 14.99 19.14
CA GLU A 45 -21.92 13.97 18.83
C GLU A 45 -21.28 12.65 18.37
N ASP A 46 -20.21 12.70 17.55
CA ASP A 46 -19.46 11.52 17.10
C ASP A 46 -18.82 10.81 18.33
N VAL A 47 -18.16 11.58 19.21
CA VAL A 47 -17.59 11.08 20.47
C VAL A 47 -18.66 10.48 21.38
N LYS A 48 -19.84 11.11 21.49
CA LYS A 48 -20.98 10.61 22.28
C LYS A 48 -21.52 9.29 21.73
N GLN A 49 -21.66 9.15 20.42
CA GLN A 49 -22.14 7.92 19.77
C GLN A 49 -21.15 6.77 19.98
N VAL A 50 -19.85 7.02 19.77
CA VAL A 50 -18.79 6.02 20.00
C VAL A 50 -18.70 5.62 21.47
N PHE A 51 -18.86 6.55 22.41
CA PHE A 51 -18.88 6.24 23.85
C PHE A 51 -20.12 5.42 24.26
N ILE A 52 -21.30 5.69 23.68
CA ILE A 52 -22.49 4.86 23.88
C ILE A 52 -22.27 3.44 23.36
N ALA A 53 -21.71 3.29 22.16
CA ALA A 53 -21.38 1.97 21.59
C ALA A 53 -20.35 1.21 22.45
N LEU A 54 -19.27 1.88 22.88
CA LEU A 54 -18.26 1.33 23.79
C LEU A 54 -18.89 0.78 25.09
N LEU A 55 -19.82 1.52 25.69
CA LEU A 55 -20.51 1.06 26.89
C LEU A 55 -21.49 -0.08 26.61
N GLN A 56 -22.21 -0.07 25.47
CA GLN A 56 -23.09 -1.18 25.08
C GLN A 56 -22.30 -2.49 24.92
N ASP A 57 -21.15 -2.44 24.24
CA ASP A 57 -20.25 -3.58 24.05
C ASP A 57 -19.64 -4.03 25.39
N TYR A 58 -19.21 -3.11 26.25
CA TYR A 58 -18.59 -3.44 27.56
C TYR A 58 -19.59 -3.97 28.60
N LEU A 59 -20.86 -3.55 28.54
CA LEU A 59 -21.92 -3.98 29.44
C LEU A 59 -22.53 -5.34 29.06
N THR A 60 -22.20 -5.88 27.88
CA THR A 60 -22.78 -7.10 27.32
C THR A 60 -21.75 -8.24 27.32
N PRO A 61 -22.03 -9.43 27.90
CA PRO A 61 -23.26 -9.82 28.60
C PRO A 61 -23.40 -9.25 30.02
N ALA A 62 -22.31 -8.83 30.66
CA ALA A 62 -22.33 -8.19 31.98
C ALA A 62 -21.13 -7.27 32.20
N PHE A 63 -21.28 -6.24 33.04
CA PHE A 63 -20.18 -5.35 33.42
C PHE A 63 -18.99 -6.15 33.97
N GLY A 64 -17.81 -5.94 33.41
CA GLY A 64 -16.58 -6.61 33.85
C GLY A 64 -16.39 -8.06 33.41
N SER A 65 -17.31 -8.65 32.62
CA SER A 65 -17.08 -9.97 32.02
C SER A 65 -16.09 -9.93 30.86
N MET A 66 -15.89 -8.77 30.24
CA MET A 66 -14.94 -8.56 29.16
C MET A 66 -13.50 -8.65 29.68
N SER A 67 -12.65 -9.43 29.01
CA SER A 67 -11.24 -9.55 29.37
C SER A 67 -10.51 -8.21 29.15
N LYS A 68 -9.43 -7.95 29.91
CA LYS A 68 -8.59 -6.76 29.69
C LYS A 68 -8.07 -6.67 28.24
N ARG A 69 -7.80 -7.83 27.61
CA ARG A 69 -7.35 -7.89 26.21
C ARG A 69 -8.45 -7.43 25.26
N ASP A 70 -9.68 -7.93 25.43
CA ASP A 70 -10.80 -7.56 24.57
C ASP A 70 -11.20 -6.09 24.76
N LEU A 71 -11.11 -5.56 26.00
CA LEU A 71 -11.31 -4.13 26.26
C LEU A 71 -10.21 -3.28 25.59
N ASP A 72 -8.94 -3.66 25.67
CA ASP A 72 -7.85 -2.96 24.98
C ASP A 72 -8.07 -2.94 23.45
N ILE A 73 -8.57 -4.03 22.86
CA ILE A 73 -8.89 -4.15 21.42
C ILE A 73 -10.09 -3.27 21.05
N LEU A 74 -11.18 -3.34 21.84
CA LEU A 74 -12.39 -2.55 21.63
C LEU A 74 -12.10 -1.05 21.72
N LEU A 75 -11.33 -0.61 22.73
CA LEU A 75 -10.89 0.78 22.85
C LEU A 75 -10.08 1.22 21.63
N PHE A 76 -9.15 0.39 21.15
CA PHE A 76 -8.36 0.70 19.95
C PHE A 76 -9.25 0.86 18.70
N MET A 77 -10.19 -0.07 18.48
CA MET A 77 -11.19 0.06 17.39
C MET A 77 -12.01 1.35 17.50
N LYS A 78 -12.46 1.72 18.71
CA LYS A 78 -13.22 2.96 18.93
C LYS A 78 -12.40 4.23 18.67
N LEU A 79 -11.07 4.18 18.83
CA LEU A 79 -10.19 5.27 18.41
C LEU A 79 -10.00 5.32 16.88
N GLN A 80 -10.07 4.18 16.19
CA GLN A 80 -10.09 4.12 14.73
C GLN A 80 -11.44 4.57 14.14
N GLU A 81 -12.57 4.29 14.80
CA GLU A 81 -13.91 4.80 14.43
C GLU A 81 -14.04 6.32 14.53
N LEU A 82 -13.19 6.98 15.35
CA LEU A 82 -13.12 8.44 15.50
C LEU A 82 -12.06 9.11 14.61
N ASP A 83 -11.42 8.37 13.70
CA ASP A 83 -10.31 8.83 12.85
C ASP A 83 -9.05 9.33 13.63
N LEU A 84 -8.90 8.98 14.92
CA LEU A 84 -7.69 9.28 15.69
C LEU A 84 -6.51 8.36 15.33
N PHE A 85 -6.80 7.13 14.91
CA PHE A 85 -5.84 6.23 14.27
C PHE A 85 -6.37 5.85 12.89
N PRO A 86 -5.53 5.82 11.85
CA PRO A 86 -5.94 5.27 10.56
C PRO A 86 -6.28 3.77 10.72
N GLN A 87 -7.03 3.23 9.76
CA GLN A 87 -7.41 1.81 9.75
C GLN A 87 -6.20 0.87 9.61
N ASN A 88 -5.13 1.36 8.96
CA ASN A 88 -3.83 0.71 8.83
C ASN A 88 -2.72 1.67 9.29
N PRO A 89 -2.45 1.80 10.60
CA PRO A 89 -1.35 2.61 11.10
C PRO A 89 -0.03 1.84 10.96
N ASP A 90 1.07 2.59 10.80
CA ASP A 90 2.42 2.04 10.91
C ASP A 90 2.64 1.46 12.32
N LEU A 91 3.38 0.35 12.39
CA LEU A 91 3.56 -0.37 13.65
C LEU A 91 4.42 0.40 14.66
N TYR A 92 5.37 1.23 14.19
CA TYR A 92 6.22 2.06 15.04
C TYR A 92 5.48 3.32 15.54
N GLU A 93 4.63 3.93 14.72
CA GLU A 93 3.66 4.95 15.14
C GLU A 93 2.79 4.40 16.26
N LEU A 94 2.17 3.23 16.10
CA LEU A 94 1.31 2.64 17.13
C LEU A 94 2.05 2.35 18.45
N VAL A 95 3.30 1.87 18.36
CA VAL A 95 4.19 1.65 19.52
C VAL A 95 4.52 2.96 20.24
N SER A 96 4.88 4.01 19.50
CA SER A 96 5.30 5.29 20.06
C SER A 96 4.13 6.09 20.66
N GLN A 97 3.00 6.12 19.96
CA GLN A 97 1.79 6.83 20.38
C GLN A 97 1.20 6.23 21.65
N LEU A 98 0.81 4.95 21.61
CA LEU A 98 0.18 4.26 22.76
C LEU A 98 1.18 3.88 23.86
N ARG A 99 2.48 4.01 23.62
CA ARG A 99 3.59 3.61 24.52
C ARG A 99 3.49 2.13 24.93
N VAL A 100 3.20 1.27 23.96
CA VAL A 100 3.06 -0.19 24.13
C VAL A 100 4.24 -0.96 23.51
N THR A 101 4.44 -2.21 23.90
CA THR A 101 5.45 -3.06 23.24
C THR A 101 5.06 -3.41 21.80
N ARG A 102 6.03 -3.66 20.92
CA ARG A 102 5.77 -4.10 19.52
C ARG A 102 4.86 -5.33 19.46
N SER A 103 4.98 -6.25 20.43
CA SER A 103 4.09 -7.41 20.55
C SER A 103 2.64 -7.01 20.84
N LYS A 104 2.40 -6.08 21.77
CA LYS A 104 1.04 -5.58 22.05
C LYS A 104 0.46 -4.81 20.86
N ALA A 105 1.25 -3.94 20.22
CA ALA A 105 0.83 -3.23 19.00
C ALA A 105 0.45 -4.19 17.86
N ARG A 106 1.28 -5.20 17.56
CA ARG A 106 0.96 -6.25 16.56
C ARG A 106 -0.31 -7.02 16.91
N ASN A 107 -0.56 -7.32 18.18
CA ASN A 107 -1.78 -8.01 18.61
C ASN A 107 -3.03 -7.13 18.46
N LEU A 108 -2.95 -5.82 18.76
CA LEU A 108 -4.05 -4.88 18.53
C LEU A 108 -4.41 -4.80 17.03
N LEU A 109 -3.40 -4.72 16.16
CA LEU A 109 -3.58 -4.72 14.70
C LEU A 109 -4.17 -6.04 14.17
N TYR A 110 -3.70 -7.18 14.69
CA TYR A 110 -4.24 -8.49 14.30
C TYR A 110 -5.73 -8.59 14.64
N GLU A 111 -6.09 -8.28 15.89
CA GLU A 111 -7.42 -8.52 16.45
C GLU A 111 -8.48 -7.54 15.94
N SER A 112 -8.14 -6.26 15.82
CA SER A 112 -9.03 -5.24 15.24
C SER A 112 -9.44 -5.65 13.81
N LYS A 113 -8.46 -5.99 12.98
CA LYS A 113 -8.66 -6.36 11.57
C LYS A 113 -9.37 -7.71 11.40
N LEU A 114 -9.02 -8.71 12.22
CA LEU A 114 -9.71 -10.01 12.26
C LEU A 114 -11.22 -9.87 12.55
N ARG A 115 -11.60 -8.85 13.33
CA ARG A 115 -13.00 -8.65 13.76
C ARG A 115 -13.83 -7.78 12.79
N HIS A 116 -13.19 -6.96 11.96
CA HIS A 116 -13.88 -5.95 11.12
C HIS A 116 -13.67 -6.09 9.62
N THR A 117 -12.66 -6.84 9.16
CA THR A 117 -12.32 -6.91 7.74
C THR A 117 -12.72 -8.24 7.12
N SER A 118 -13.57 -8.19 6.11
CA SER A 118 -13.99 -9.35 5.34
C SER A 118 -12.86 -9.86 4.42
N PRO A 119 -12.91 -11.14 3.99
CA PRO A 119 -11.94 -11.67 3.02
C PRO A 119 -11.88 -10.90 1.69
N LYS A 120 -12.94 -10.17 1.33
CA LYS A 120 -13.00 -9.34 0.12
C LYS A 120 -12.22 -8.03 0.28
N GLU A 121 -12.33 -7.39 1.44
CA GLU A 121 -11.57 -6.17 1.74
C GLU A 121 -10.07 -6.48 1.89
N LEU A 122 -9.70 -7.60 2.51
CA LEU A 122 -8.32 -8.09 2.51
C LEU A 122 -7.78 -8.34 1.09
N ASP A 123 -8.62 -8.83 0.17
CA ASP A 123 -8.25 -9.01 -1.23
C ASP A 123 -8.11 -7.69 -2.00
N GLU A 124 -8.91 -6.68 -1.67
CA GLU A 124 -8.80 -5.33 -2.25
C GLU A 124 -7.54 -4.62 -1.76
N GLU A 125 -7.19 -4.77 -0.48
CA GLU A 125 -5.97 -4.24 0.09
C GLU A 125 -4.70 -4.93 -0.42
N LEU A 126 -4.71 -6.27 -0.57
CA LEU A 126 -3.59 -6.98 -1.21
C LEU A 126 -3.37 -6.51 -2.66
N LYS A 127 -4.44 -6.18 -3.41
CA LYS A 127 -4.27 -5.60 -4.76
C LYS A 127 -3.56 -4.25 -4.72
N VAL A 128 -3.83 -3.39 -3.74
CA VAL A 128 -3.12 -2.10 -3.59
C VAL A 128 -1.65 -2.35 -3.30
N LEU A 129 -1.34 -3.23 -2.35
CA LEU A 129 0.05 -3.57 -1.99
C LEU A 129 0.84 -4.18 -3.18
N LEU A 130 0.19 -4.97 -4.02
CA LEU A 130 0.80 -5.54 -5.24
C LEU A 130 1.13 -4.50 -6.33
N GLN A 131 0.64 -3.26 -6.21
CA GLN A 131 1.04 -2.16 -7.10
C GLN A 131 2.38 -1.56 -6.67
N HIS A 132 2.73 -1.64 -5.38
CA HIS A 132 3.92 -0.99 -4.80
C HIS A 132 4.94 -2.00 -4.23
N PRO A 133 5.39 -3.01 -4.99
CA PRO A 133 6.41 -3.95 -4.53
C PRO A 133 7.79 -3.29 -4.40
N ILE A 134 8.58 -3.84 -3.47
CA ILE A 134 9.98 -3.50 -3.26
C ILE A 134 10.84 -4.48 -4.06
N PHE A 135 11.46 -4.02 -5.15
CA PHE A 135 12.42 -4.83 -5.90
C PHE A 135 13.72 -4.97 -5.08
N LEU A 136 14.07 -6.21 -4.72
CA LEU A 136 15.28 -6.49 -3.95
C LEU A 136 16.49 -6.63 -4.89
N LYS A 137 17.69 -6.34 -4.39
CA LYS A 137 18.95 -6.54 -5.15
C LYS A 137 19.21 -8.01 -5.51
N ASP A 138 18.60 -8.93 -4.76
CA ASP A 138 18.49 -10.35 -5.10
C ASP A 138 17.45 -10.49 -6.22
N GLN A 139 17.92 -10.59 -7.48
CA GLN A 139 17.13 -10.39 -8.70
C GLN A 139 15.95 -11.36 -8.92
N ASP A 140 15.77 -12.38 -8.08
CA ASP A 140 14.63 -13.29 -8.14
C ASP A 140 13.60 -13.08 -7.00
N LYS A 141 13.81 -12.09 -6.11
CA LYS A 141 12.92 -11.82 -4.99
C LYS A 141 12.28 -10.44 -5.03
N ILE A 142 10.97 -10.44 -4.78
CA ILE A 142 10.14 -9.24 -4.65
C ILE A 142 9.66 -9.14 -3.20
N GLY A 143 9.89 -7.99 -2.58
CA GLY A 143 9.43 -7.67 -1.23
C GLY A 143 8.06 -6.98 -1.25
N ILE A 144 7.24 -7.25 -0.23
CA ILE A 144 6.03 -6.49 0.09
C ILE A 144 6.10 -6.18 1.59
N GLU A 145 5.99 -4.92 1.96
CA GLU A 145 5.96 -4.48 3.36
C GLU A 145 4.50 -4.41 3.85
N ILE A 146 4.24 -5.04 4.99
CA ILE A 146 2.89 -5.19 5.56
C ILE A 146 3.00 -5.12 7.09
N ASP A 147 2.54 -4.02 7.69
CA ASP A 147 2.49 -3.90 9.15
C ASP A 147 1.51 -4.88 9.80
N ASN A 148 0.34 -5.07 9.19
CA ASN A 148 -0.73 -5.83 9.81
C ASN A 148 -0.50 -7.36 9.68
N PRO A 149 -0.24 -8.08 10.79
CA PRO A 149 0.05 -9.51 10.74
C PRO A 149 -1.10 -10.38 10.20
N TYR A 150 -2.36 -9.95 10.32
CA TYR A 150 -3.49 -10.72 9.79
C TYR A 150 -3.52 -10.70 8.25
N LEU A 151 -3.14 -9.58 7.65
CA LEU A 151 -3.01 -9.46 6.19
C LEU A 151 -1.84 -10.30 5.64
N ILE A 152 -0.75 -10.45 6.41
CA ILE A 152 0.33 -11.38 6.08
C ILE A 152 -0.16 -12.83 6.07
N ASP A 153 -0.99 -13.23 7.04
CA ASP A 153 -1.51 -14.59 7.10
C ASP A 153 -2.53 -14.87 5.96
N HIS A 154 -3.34 -13.87 5.57
CA HIS A 154 -4.19 -13.94 4.38
C HIS A 154 -3.35 -14.09 3.09
N LEU A 155 -2.29 -13.30 2.94
CA LEU A 155 -1.32 -13.42 1.84
C LEU A 155 -0.69 -14.82 1.77
N ARG A 156 -0.21 -15.34 2.90
CA ARG A 156 0.34 -16.71 2.99
C ARG A 156 -0.71 -17.78 2.63
N SER A 157 -1.96 -17.61 3.06
CA SER A 157 -3.08 -18.49 2.74
C SER A 157 -3.38 -18.52 1.24
N LYS A 158 -3.37 -17.34 0.58
CA LYS A 158 -3.50 -17.20 -0.88
C LYS A 158 -2.36 -17.88 -1.63
N LEU A 159 -1.11 -17.60 -1.26
CA LEU A 159 0.07 -18.20 -1.89
C LEU A 159 0.10 -19.73 -1.73
N LYS A 160 -0.26 -20.25 -0.54
CA LYS A 160 -0.37 -21.70 -0.31
C LYS A 160 -1.40 -22.36 -1.24
N LYS A 161 -2.54 -21.71 -1.49
CA LYS A 161 -3.56 -22.20 -2.46
C LYS A 161 -3.06 -22.17 -3.92
N LEU A 162 -2.09 -21.32 -4.22
CA LEU A 162 -1.40 -21.24 -5.52
C LEU A 162 -0.15 -22.15 -5.58
N ASN A 163 0.07 -23.01 -4.58
CA ASN A 163 1.25 -23.88 -4.43
C ASN A 163 2.60 -23.13 -4.31
N HIS A 164 2.57 -21.89 -3.82
CA HIS A 164 3.75 -21.08 -3.51
C HIS A 164 3.96 -20.93 -2.00
N ILE A 165 5.22 -20.74 -1.60
CA ILE A 165 5.62 -20.45 -0.22
C ILE A 165 6.26 -19.05 -0.14
N THR A 166 6.17 -18.42 1.03
CA THR A 166 6.90 -17.19 1.37
C THR A 166 8.25 -17.56 1.99
N ASP A 167 9.31 -16.83 1.66
CA ASP A 167 10.60 -16.96 2.35
C ASP A 167 10.53 -16.31 3.75
N GLY A 168 11.33 -16.84 4.69
CA GLY A 168 11.45 -16.30 6.03
C GLY A 168 12.25 -14.99 6.02
N SER A 169 11.64 -13.89 6.44
CA SER A 169 12.31 -12.60 6.58
C SER A 169 12.73 -12.35 8.02
N PHE A 170 13.88 -11.70 8.21
CA PHE A 170 14.33 -11.18 9.51
C PHE A 170 13.42 -10.04 10.02
N SER A 171 12.77 -9.29 9.11
CA SER A 171 11.70 -8.37 9.46
C SER A 171 10.36 -9.11 9.29
N PRO A 172 9.56 -9.29 10.36
CA PRO A 172 8.27 -9.99 10.28
C PRO A 172 7.18 -9.18 9.57
N GLU A 173 7.44 -7.93 9.19
CA GLU A 173 6.59 -7.07 8.36
C GLU A 173 6.98 -7.11 6.86
N LEU A 174 8.23 -7.42 6.52
CA LEU A 174 8.68 -7.58 5.13
C LEU A 174 8.47 -9.02 4.63
N VAL A 175 7.47 -9.25 3.79
CA VAL A 175 7.24 -10.53 3.12
C VAL A 175 8.07 -10.61 1.84
N ARG A 176 8.84 -11.70 1.67
CA ARG A 176 9.64 -11.96 0.47
C ARG A 176 9.03 -13.08 -0.37
N LEU A 177 8.77 -12.77 -1.64
CA LEU A 177 8.20 -13.67 -2.64
C LEU A 177 9.23 -13.92 -3.74
N THR A 178 9.23 -15.11 -4.34
CA THR A 178 9.90 -15.30 -5.64
C THR A 178 9.12 -14.56 -6.73
N THR A 179 9.81 -14.19 -7.82
CA THR A 179 9.18 -13.57 -8.99
C THR A 179 7.95 -14.36 -9.47
N ASP A 180 8.07 -15.69 -9.51
CA ASP A 180 7.00 -16.60 -9.91
C ASP A 180 5.80 -16.59 -8.96
N ALA A 181 6.04 -16.52 -7.64
CA ALA A 181 4.99 -16.46 -6.63
C ALA A 181 4.24 -15.12 -6.66
N PHE A 182 4.97 -14.02 -6.86
CA PHE A 182 4.37 -12.68 -7.06
C PHE A 182 3.47 -12.66 -8.30
N ILE A 183 3.95 -13.18 -9.44
CA ILE A 183 3.15 -13.25 -10.67
C ILE A 183 1.91 -14.11 -10.46
N ALA A 184 2.02 -15.33 -9.92
CA ALA A 184 0.87 -16.20 -9.70
C ALA A 184 -0.22 -15.55 -8.83
N LEU A 185 0.18 -14.81 -7.79
CA LEU A 185 -0.74 -14.04 -6.95
C LEU A 185 -1.38 -12.88 -7.71
N PHE A 186 -0.59 -12.11 -8.47
CA PHE A 186 -1.07 -11.01 -9.32
C PHE A 186 -2.08 -11.51 -10.37
N GLU A 187 -1.79 -12.63 -11.04
CA GLU A 187 -2.69 -13.28 -12.00
C GLU A 187 -4.01 -13.74 -11.37
N SER A 188 -4.00 -14.12 -10.09
CA SER A 188 -5.20 -14.59 -9.38
C SER A 188 -6.24 -13.49 -9.16
N TYR A 189 -5.82 -12.23 -9.20
CA TYR A 189 -6.69 -11.06 -9.07
C TYR A 189 -7.24 -10.53 -10.40
N LEU A 190 -6.77 -11.06 -11.54
CA LEU A 190 -7.16 -10.61 -12.88
C LEU A 190 -8.17 -11.56 -13.54
N PRO A 191 -9.32 -11.04 -14.04
CA PRO A 191 -10.20 -11.80 -14.92
C PRO A 191 -9.49 -12.22 -16.20
N GLU A 192 -9.82 -13.41 -16.73
CA GLU A 192 -9.25 -13.94 -17.99
C GLU A 192 -9.43 -13.00 -19.20
N ALA A 193 -10.53 -12.23 -19.22
CA ALA A 193 -10.74 -11.20 -20.24
C ALA A 193 -9.71 -10.06 -20.14
N SER A 194 -9.30 -9.67 -18.94
CA SER A 194 -8.25 -8.67 -18.69
C SER A 194 -6.88 -9.21 -19.06
N LYS A 195 -6.54 -10.44 -18.67
CA LYS A 195 -5.27 -11.09 -19.04
C LYS A 195 -5.05 -11.08 -20.56
N LYS A 196 -6.07 -11.46 -21.35
CA LYS A 196 -6.02 -11.42 -22.82
C LYS A 196 -5.86 -10.02 -23.41
N LYS A 197 -6.45 -8.98 -22.80
CA LYS A 197 -6.26 -7.58 -23.22
C LYS A 197 -4.83 -7.11 -22.96
N ILE A 198 -4.30 -7.41 -21.77
CA ILE A 198 -2.94 -7.04 -21.35
C ILE A 198 -1.91 -7.77 -22.24
N GLN A 199 -2.07 -9.09 -22.45
CA GLN A 199 -1.24 -9.91 -23.34
C GLN A 199 -1.14 -9.31 -24.75
N LYS A 200 -2.28 -8.92 -25.36
CA LYS A 200 -2.29 -8.22 -26.66
C LYS A 200 -1.52 -6.90 -26.62
N ALA A 201 -1.75 -6.09 -25.58
CA ALA A 201 -1.07 -4.81 -25.42
C ALA A 201 0.45 -4.95 -25.35
N PHE A 202 0.97 -6.00 -24.69
CA PHE A 202 2.42 -6.29 -24.64
C PHE A 202 2.98 -6.80 -25.99
N VAL A 203 2.25 -7.66 -26.69
CA VAL A 203 2.65 -8.13 -28.04
C VAL A 203 2.74 -6.94 -29.02
N GLU A 204 1.80 -6.01 -28.96
CA GLU A 204 1.77 -4.80 -29.81
C GLU A 204 2.92 -3.81 -29.53
N ILE A 205 3.61 -3.92 -28.39
CA ILE A 205 4.79 -3.08 -28.03
C ILE A 205 6.12 -3.85 -28.13
N GLY A 206 6.13 -5.01 -28.80
CA GLY A 206 7.36 -5.77 -29.08
C GLY A 206 7.87 -6.65 -27.93
N ALA A 207 7.01 -7.09 -27.01
CA ALA A 207 7.40 -8.04 -25.96
C ALA A 207 7.60 -9.47 -26.52
N GLU A 208 8.78 -9.73 -27.09
CA GLU A 208 9.15 -11.04 -27.65
C GLU A 208 9.98 -11.90 -26.67
N ALA A 209 9.33 -12.48 -25.66
CA ALA A 209 9.84 -13.63 -24.92
C ALA A 209 8.69 -14.37 -24.22
N ASP A 210 8.36 -15.58 -24.70
CA ASP A 210 7.21 -16.40 -24.30
C ASP A 210 5.84 -15.72 -24.52
N LYS A 211 4.96 -16.36 -25.30
CA LYS A 211 3.61 -15.84 -25.57
C LYS A 211 2.66 -16.00 -24.38
N SER A 212 3.06 -16.69 -23.30
CA SER A 212 2.27 -16.83 -22.09
C SER A 212 2.16 -15.50 -21.31
N PHE A 213 1.04 -15.31 -20.60
CA PHE A 213 0.84 -14.11 -19.77
C PHE A 213 1.91 -14.01 -18.66
N LYS A 214 2.25 -15.14 -18.05
CA LYS A 214 3.32 -15.27 -17.04
C LYS A 214 4.69 -14.87 -17.61
N GLY A 215 5.03 -15.30 -18.82
CA GLY A 215 6.30 -14.97 -19.49
C GLY A 215 6.44 -13.47 -19.73
N ILE A 216 5.39 -12.86 -20.31
CA ILE A 216 5.29 -11.41 -20.52
C ILE A 216 5.43 -10.63 -19.21
N LEU A 217 4.69 -11.01 -18.16
CA LEU A 217 4.78 -10.35 -16.84
C LEU A 217 6.17 -10.52 -16.22
N LYS A 218 6.80 -11.69 -16.35
CA LYS A 218 8.16 -11.94 -15.85
C LYS A 218 9.20 -11.08 -16.57
N GLY A 219 9.09 -10.92 -17.88
CA GLY A 219 9.93 -10.01 -18.66
C GLY A 219 9.73 -8.55 -18.25
N ALA A 220 8.48 -8.11 -18.11
CA ALA A 220 8.11 -6.77 -17.68
C ALA A 220 8.63 -6.44 -16.27
N LEU A 221 8.44 -7.33 -15.30
CA LEU A 221 8.95 -7.18 -13.92
C LEU A 221 10.48 -7.17 -13.87
N LYS A 222 11.16 -7.98 -14.68
CA LYS A 222 12.62 -7.98 -14.74
C LYS A 222 13.16 -6.64 -15.25
N LYS A 223 12.62 -6.13 -16.37
CA LYS A 223 13.02 -4.81 -16.91
C LYS A 223 12.72 -3.67 -15.92
N LEU A 224 11.56 -3.72 -15.26
CA LEU A 224 11.18 -2.75 -14.24
C LEU A 224 12.13 -2.78 -13.02
N GLY A 225 12.49 -3.98 -12.55
CA GLY A 225 13.46 -4.17 -11.47
C GLY A 225 14.84 -3.61 -11.80
N THR A 226 15.35 -3.86 -13.01
CA THR A 226 16.61 -3.26 -13.50
C THR A 226 16.53 -1.73 -13.52
N LYS A 227 15.50 -1.15 -14.16
CA LYS A 227 15.32 0.32 -14.23
C LYS A 227 15.22 0.99 -12.86
N LEU A 228 14.59 0.34 -11.88
CA LEU A 228 14.47 0.86 -10.51
C LEU A 228 15.76 0.68 -9.71
N ALA A 229 16.54 -0.38 -9.94
CA ALA A 229 17.83 -0.59 -9.30
C ALA A 229 18.91 0.39 -9.81
N ASP A 230 18.93 0.68 -11.10
CA ASP A 230 19.91 1.57 -11.73
C ASP A 230 19.67 3.06 -11.40
N LYS A 231 18.42 3.45 -11.08
CA LYS A 231 18.03 4.83 -10.74
C LYS A 231 18.39 5.30 -9.32
N ALA A 232 19.30 4.63 -8.63
CA ALA A 232 19.78 4.98 -7.28
C ALA A 232 20.58 6.31 -7.18
N GLY A 233 20.44 7.23 -8.14
CA GLY A 233 21.25 8.43 -8.34
C GLY A 233 20.51 9.77 -8.48
N GLY A 234 19.19 9.85 -8.27
CA GLY A 234 18.53 11.16 -8.01
C GLY A 234 17.16 11.46 -8.60
N GLU A 235 16.52 10.59 -9.40
CA GLU A 235 15.17 10.84 -9.95
C GLU A 235 14.07 10.05 -9.25
N LEU A 236 13.30 10.73 -8.39
CA LEU A 236 12.04 10.26 -7.78
C LEU A 236 10.86 10.19 -8.79
N ALA A 237 11.11 9.79 -10.04
CA ALA A 237 10.19 10.04 -11.15
C ALA A 237 9.23 8.89 -11.53
N ALA A 238 9.50 7.66 -11.09
CA ALA A 238 8.61 6.52 -11.36
C ALA A 238 8.67 5.50 -10.22
N SER A 239 7.50 5.22 -9.64
CA SER A 239 7.31 4.12 -8.69
C SER A 239 7.02 2.82 -9.45
N ALA A 240 7.09 1.67 -8.77
CA ALA A 240 6.55 0.43 -9.31
C ALA A 240 5.03 0.54 -9.61
N GLY A 241 4.31 1.35 -8.84
CA GLY A 241 2.88 1.62 -9.00
C GLY A 241 2.52 2.16 -10.37
N ASP A 242 3.31 3.10 -10.90
CA ASP A 242 3.11 3.71 -12.21
C ASP A 242 3.04 2.70 -13.37
N TYR A 243 3.61 1.51 -13.19
CA TYR A 243 3.60 0.42 -14.16
C TYR A 243 2.61 -0.70 -13.78
N LEU A 244 2.42 -0.99 -12.49
CA LEU A 244 1.62 -2.13 -12.03
C LEU A 244 0.14 -1.79 -11.78
N GLU A 245 -0.20 -0.56 -11.39
CA GLU A 245 -1.58 -0.11 -11.26
C GLU A 245 -2.37 -0.23 -12.59
N PRO A 246 -1.85 0.23 -13.76
CA PRO A 246 -2.49 0.01 -15.05
C PRO A 246 -2.75 -1.46 -15.39
N LEU A 247 -1.93 -2.39 -14.88
CA LEU A 247 -2.09 -3.82 -15.10
C LEU A 247 -3.22 -4.40 -14.24
N ILE A 248 -3.33 -4.03 -12.96
CA ILE A 248 -4.45 -4.44 -12.10
C ILE A 248 -5.78 -3.88 -12.63
N ASN A 249 -5.78 -2.61 -13.03
CA ASN A 249 -6.96 -1.92 -13.55
C ASN A 249 -7.26 -2.25 -15.04
N ALA A 250 -6.42 -3.06 -15.70
CA ALA A 250 -6.52 -3.45 -17.10
C ALA A 250 -6.57 -2.28 -18.11
N SER A 251 -5.94 -1.15 -17.77
CA SER A 251 -5.90 0.11 -18.53
C SER A 251 -4.97 0.04 -19.74
N VAL A 252 -5.40 -0.62 -20.82
CA VAL A 252 -4.59 -0.88 -22.04
C VAL A 252 -3.83 0.35 -22.58
N GLN A 253 -4.44 1.54 -22.57
CA GLN A 253 -3.77 2.77 -23.05
C GLN A 253 -2.58 3.17 -22.15
N GLN A 254 -2.77 3.14 -20.83
CA GLN A 254 -1.71 3.42 -19.85
C GLN A 254 -0.62 2.34 -19.87
N ILE A 255 -0.99 1.07 -20.01
CA ILE A 255 -0.04 -0.06 -20.17
C ILE A 255 0.89 0.22 -21.36
N LYS A 256 0.34 0.51 -22.55
CA LYS A 256 1.15 0.84 -23.73
C LYS A 256 2.04 2.06 -23.47
N ALA A 257 1.48 3.17 -23.01
CA ALA A 257 2.23 4.40 -22.79
C ALA A 257 3.43 4.22 -21.83
N ARG A 258 3.24 3.47 -20.72
CA ARG A 258 4.30 3.22 -19.74
C ARG A 258 5.30 2.15 -20.20
N PHE A 259 4.82 1.01 -20.69
CA PHE A 259 5.72 -0.09 -21.07
C PHE A 259 6.43 0.15 -22.41
N SER A 260 5.87 0.88 -23.38
CA SER A 260 6.61 1.21 -24.61
C SER A 260 7.93 1.94 -24.30
N THR A 261 7.97 2.85 -23.32
CA THR A 261 9.26 3.47 -22.94
C THR A 261 10.23 2.45 -22.35
N LEU A 262 9.75 1.51 -21.53
CA LEU A 262 10.57 0.48 -20.89
C LEU A 262 11.10 -0.57 -21.89
N PHE A 263 10.37 -0.86 -22.97
CA PHE A 263 10.82 -1.80 -24.00
C PHE A 263 11.68 -1.13 -25.09
N ASN A 264 11.51 0.17 -25.34
CA ASN A 264 12.29 0.92 -26.34
C ASN A 264 13.61 1.51 -25.79
N GLU A 265 13.80 1.60 -24.47
CA GLU A 265 15.09 2.04 -23.89
C GLU A 265 16.24 1.06 -24.22
N ASP A 266 15.94 -0.24 -24.36
CA ASP A 266 16.93 -1.29 -24.69
C ASP A 266 17.41 -1.27 -26.16
N SER A 267 16.70 -0.62 -27.08
CA SER A 267 17.13 -0.59 -28.49
C SER A 267 18.17 0.49 -28.80
N ASN A 268 18.48 1.37 -27.84
CA ASN A 268 19.47 2.45 -27.98
C ASN A 268 20.76 2.22 -27.15
N SER A 269 20.91 1.09 -26.45
CA SER A 269 22.11 0.77 -25.64
C SER A 269 23.12 -0.15 -26.33
N ASN A 270 22.88 -0.52 -27.60
CA ASN A 270 23.76 -1.34 -28.42
C ASN A 270 24.20 -0.59 -29.70
N THR A 271 24.89 0.54 -29.54
CA THR A 271 25.64 1.23 -30.60
C THR A 271 26.86 1.93 -30.00
#